data_AF-A0A7W5BMN3-F1
#
_entry.id   AF-A0A7W5BMN3-F1
#
_cell.length_a   1.000
_cell.length_b   1.000
_cell.length_c   1.000
_cell.angle_alpha   90.00
_cell.angle_beta   90.00
_cell.angle_gamma   90.00
#
_symmetry.space_group_name_H-M   'P 1'
#
loop_
_entity.id
_entity.type
_entity.pdbx_description
1 polymer ?
#
loop_
_entity_poly.entity_id
_entity_poly.type
_entity_poly.pdbx_seq_one_letter_code
_entity_poly.pdbx_strand_id
1 'polypeptide(L)'
;MTSDGIEVATKVLFSQGEVMTEERLTEIKRGPVPEADVLPSRQLFDATTWLKPLRNYPDRPQSAIDFEAKLVATASDNPSVNRTSTVRLLRHYPWWFRQRDGKDGSVRVMVWNELENQGILYSSSKWERRLEAARSPVDPKRPWAGFDIPTEMENLGKQDQFLGENCTWYDLTPNMADAGQKQCITSDGIPLKDDYWSGWSAVESFETVEFKRRTVDIGEMLPPREYLDPTAWGFEFR
;
A
#
# COMPACT_ATOMS: atom_id res chain seq x y z
N MET A 1 30.77 11.81 20.76
CA MET A 1 30.92 12.30 19.37
C MET A 1 32.37 12.68 19.15
N THR A 2 32.91 12.47 17.95
CA THR A 2 34.24 12.99 17.57
C THR A 2 34.20 14.50 17.32
N SER A 3 35.36 15.14 17.17
CA SER A 3 35.45 16.58 16.91
C SER A 3 34.88 17.00 15.54
N ASP A 4 34.84 16.08 14.58
CA ASP A 4 34.26 16.23 13.23
C ASP A 4 32.78 15.83 13.17
N GLY A 5 32.13 15.61 14.31
CA GLY A 5 30.68 15.40 14.39
C GLY A 5 30.23 13.95 14.16
N ILE A 6 31.14 12.98 14.18
CA ILE A 6 30.79 11.57 13.99
C ILE A 6 30.32 10.99 15.33
N GLU A 7 29.15 10.38 15.30
CA GLU A 7 28.60 9.69 16.46
C GLU A 7 29.43 8.45 16.78
N VAL A 8 29.91 8.33 18.02
CA VAL A 8 30.79 7.23 18.47
C VAL A 8 30.03 6.18 19.27
N ALA A 9 28.89 6.56 19.83
CA ALA A 9 27.99 5.68 20.52
C ALA A 9 26.63 6.36 20.70
N THR A 10 25.57 5.58 20.55
CA THR A 10 24.21 5.96 20.96
C THR A 10 23.69 4.93 21.95
N LYS A 11 23.08 5.43 23.03
CA LYS A 11 22.41 4.62 24.03
C LYS A 11 20.96 5.04 24.09
N VAL A 12 20.07 4.10 23.82
CA VAL A 12 18.66 4.25 24.12
C VAL A 12 18.42 3.62 25.49
N LEU A 13 17.89 4.41 26.42
CA LEU A 13 17.60 3.97 27.78
C LEU A 13 16.10 3.72 27.93
N PHE A 14 15.73 2.75 28.76
CA PHE A 14 14.40 2.68 29.34
C PHE A 14 14.15 3.90 30.24
N SER A 15 12.88 4.19 30.54
CA SER A 15 12.49 5.28 31.44
C SER A 15 13.11 5.18 32.85
N GLN A 16 13.48 3.97 33.27
CA GLN A 16 14.15 3.69 34.54
C GLN A 16 15.68 3.81 34.48
N GLY A 17 16.23 4.21 33.32
CA GLY A 17 17.67 4.46 33.13
C GLY A 17 18.49 3.24 32.70
N GLU A 18 17.90 2.05 32.62
CA GLU A 18 18.56 0.86 32.09
C GLU A 18 18.77 0.96 30.57
N VAL A 19 19.87 0.40 30.05
CA VAL A 19 20.15 0.43 28.60
C VAL A 19 19.23 -0.54 27.88
N MET A 20 18.45 -0.04 26.93
CA MET A 20 17.61 -0.85 26.04
C MET A 20 18.42 -1.29 24.81
N THR A 21 19.09 -0.34 24.15
CA THR A 21 20.01 -0.61 23.05
C THR A 21 21.22 0.29 23.16
N GLU A 22 22.39 -0.26 22.85
CA GLU A 22 23.63 0.50 22.72
C GLU A 22 24.27 0.17 21.36
N GLU A 23 24.49 1.20 20.58
CA GLU A 23 25.29 1.14 19.36
C GLU A 23 26.62 1.81 19.64
N ARG A 24 27.72 1.15 19.27
CA ARG A 24 29.08 1.69 19.43
C ARG A 24 29.83 1.59 18.12
N LEU A 25 30.52 2.66 17.78
CA LEU A 25 31.49 2.70 16.71
C LEU A 25 32.63 1.74 17.04
N THR A 26 32.80 0.70 16.21
CA THR A 26 33.86 -0.31 16.37
C THR A 26 35.09 0.00 15.52
N GLU A 27 34.90 0.62 14.35
CA GLU A 27 35.97 1.01 13.43
C GLU A 27 35.56 2.28 12.68
N ILE A 28 36.54 3.12 12.36
CA ILE A 28 36.34 4.27 11.48
C ILE A 28 37.49 4.39 10.48
N LYS A 29 37.16 4.41 9.19
CA LYS A 29 38.09 4.74 8.11
C LYS A 29 37.69 6.08 7.52
N ARG A 30 38.64 7.02 7.52
CA ARG A 30 38.45 8.35 6.93
C ARG A 30 39.03 8.35 5.52
N GLY A 31 38.24 8.79 4.55
CA GLY A 31 38.66 8.90 3.16
C GLY A 31 37.45 9.06 2.24
N PRO A 32 37.69 9.25 0.93
CA PRO A 32 36.62 9.21 -0.06
C PRO A 32 35.89 7.87 0.00
N VAL A 33 34.56 7.92 0.00
CA VAL A 33 33.70 6.74 -0.10
C VAL A 33 33.30 6.57 -1.57
N PRO A 34 33.48 5.39 -2.18
CA PRO A 34 32.99 5.11 -3.52
C PRO A 34 31.49 5.39 -3.64
N GLU A 35 31.08 5.96 -4.77
CA GLU A 35 29.66 6.28 -5.02
C GLU A 35 28.78 5.01 -4.96
N ALA A 36 29.29 3.88 -5.43
CA ALA A 36 28.61 2.59 -5.36
C ALA A 36 28.33 2.10 -3.92
N ASP A 37 29.09 2.58 -2.93
CA ASP A 37 28.92 2.18 -1.53
C ASP A 37 27.82 3.01 -0.82
N VAL A 38 27.40 4.13 -1.41
CA VAL A 38 26.35 5.01 -0.87
C VAL A 38 25.06 4.98 -1.67
N LEU A 39 25.12 4.61 -2.95
CA LEU A 39 23.93 4.49 -3.79
C LEU A 39 23.08 3.28 -3.36
N PRO A 40 21.74 3.40 -3.42
CA PRO A 40 20.85 2.27 -3.21
C PRO A 40 21.10 1.18 -4.25
N SER A 41 20.85 -0.09 -3.92
CA SER A 41 20.89 -1.15 -4.92
C SER A 41 19.90 -0.89 -6.05
N ARG A 42 20.30 -1.11 -7.31
CA ARG A 42 19.38 -1.05 -8.48
C ARG A 42 18.15 -1.93 -8.30
N GLN A 43 18.30 -3.03 -7.56
CA GLN A 43 17.23 -3.98 -7.29
C GLN A 43 16.05 -3.34 -6.52
N LEU A 44 16.30 -2.27 -5.75
CA LEU A 44 15.26 -1.53 -5.05
C LEU A 44 14.21 -0.94 -6.01
N PHE A 45 14.64 -0.63 -7.22
CA PHE A 45 13.85 -0.02 -8.29
C PHE A 45 13.27 -1.03 -9.28
N ASP A 46 13.41 -2.33 -9.03
CA ASP A 46 12.87 -3.38 -9.87
C ASP A 46 11.58 -3.95 -9.26
N ALA A 47 10.44 -3.66 -9.88
CA ALA A 47 9.14 -4.17 -9.44
C ALA A 47 9.13 -5.71 -9.32
N THR A 48 9.84 -6.40 -10.22
CA THR A 48 9.84 -7.87 -10.24
C THR A 48 10.51 -8.46 -9.01
N THR A 49 11.44 -7.74 -8.38
CA THR A 49 12.06 -8.18 -7.12
C THR A 49 11.01 -8.28 -6.01
N TRP A 50 10.19 -7.26 -5.88
CA TRP A 50 9.22 -7.15 -4.80
C TRP A 50 7.96 -7.99 -5.05
N LEU A 51 7.57 -8.14 -6.32
CA LEU A 51 6.36 -8.88 -6.72
C LEU A 51 6.60 -10.37 -6.99
N LYS A 52 7.86 -10.85 -6.93
CA LYS A 52 8.17 -12.28 -7.09
C LYS A 52 7.53 -13.10 -5.95
N PRO A 53 6.59 -14.02 -6.22
CA PRO A 53 5.91 -14.80 -5.19
C PRO A 53 6.87 -15.44 -4.17
N LEU A 54 6.49 -15.43 -2.89
CA LEU A 54 7.24 -16.12 -1.83
C LEU A 54 7.00 -17.62 -1.84
N ARG A 55 5.81 -18.05 -2.30
CA ARG A 55 5.38 -19.44 -2.42
C ARG A 55 4.38 -19.60 -3.56
N ASN A 56 3.97 -20.83 -3.80
CA ASN A 56 2.84 -21.14 -4.66
C ASN A 56 1.53 -20.95 -3.88
N TYR A 57 0.50 -20.46 -4.55
CA TYR A 57 -0.85 -20.24 -3.99
C TYR A 57 -1.86 -21.12 -4.74
N PRO A 58 -1.94 -22.43 -4.44
CA PRO A 58 -2.84 -23.34 -5.15
C PRO A 58 -4.31 -23.14 -4.76
N ASP A 59 -4.57 -22.63 -3.56
CA ASP A 59 -5.90 -22.46 -3.02
C ASP A 59 -6.46 -21.11 -3.46
N ARG A 60 -7.54 -21.12 -4.24
CA ARG A 60 -8.28 -19.90 -4.61
C ARG A 60 -9.71 -20.00 -4.07
N PRO A 61 -10.09 -19.15 -3.10
CA PRO A 61 -11.48 -19.06 -2.64
C PRO A 61 -12.43 -18.64 -3.76
N GLN A 62 -13.67 -19.12 -3.74
CA GLN A 62 -14.70 -18.64 -4.68
C GLN A 62 -15.05 -17.16 -4.46
N SER A 63 -14.87 -16.66 -3.23
CA SER A 63 -14.99 -15.25 -2.87
C SER A 63 -13.81 -14.37 -3.33
N ALA A 64 -12.91 -14.94 -4.16
CA ALA A 64 -11.71 -14.30 -4.63
C ALA A 64 -11.53 -14.45 -6.14
N ILE A 65 -12.53 -13.99 -6.90
CA ILE A 65 -12.42 -13.97 -8.36
C ILE A 65 -11.47 -12.87 -8.82
N ASP A 66 -10.82 -13.12 -9.96
CA ASP A 66 -10.06 -12.07 -10.63
C ASP A 66 -11.03 -11.10 -11.31
N PHE A 67 -10.71 -9.81 -11.25
CA PHE A 67 -11.52 -8.77 -11.85
C PHE A 67 -10.71 -7.53 -12.17
N GLU A 68 -11.31 -6.68 -12.99
CA GLU A 68 -10.93 -5.28 -13.17
C GLU A 68 -12.13 -4.40 -12.85
N ALA A 69 -11.92 -3.33 -12.09
CA ALA A 69 -12.95 -2.35 -11.76
C ALA A 69 -12.42 -0.92 -11.86
N LYS A 70 -13.33 -0.01 -12.22
CA LYS A 70 -13.10 1.43 -12.22
C LYS A 70 -14.09 2.09 -11.28
N LEU A 71 -13.58 2.91 -10.38
CA LEU A 71 -14.36 3.70 -9.45
C LEU A 71 -14.12 5.19 -9.67
N VAL A 72 -15.12 5.99 -9.35
CA VAL A 72 -15.05 7.45 -9.39
C VAL A 72 -15.45 8.01 -8.04
N ALA A 73 -14.80 9.10 -7.65
CA ALA A 73 -15.16 9.77 -6.41
C ALA A 73 -16.60 10.27 -6.48
N THR A 74 -17.39 9.92 -5.48
CA THR A 74 -18.74 10.43 -5.29
C THR A 74 -18.72 11.52 -4.24
N ALA A 75 -19.67 12.45 -4.35
CA ALA A 75 -19.84 13.44 -3.29
C ALA A 75 -20.29 12.68 -2.05
N SER A 76 -19.42 12.62 -1.03
CA SER A 76 -19.90 12.47 0.32
C SER A 76 -20.66 13.76 0.70
N ASP A 77 -21.35 13.78 1.84
CA ASP A 77 -22.00 14.98 2.36
C ASP A 77 -21.03 16.16 2.59
N ASN A 78 -19.73 15.93 2.38
CA ASN A 78 -18.69 16.93 2.44
C ASN A 78 -18.44 17.57 1.05
N PRO A 79 -18.80 18.85 0.84
CA PRO A 79 -18.63 19.56 -0.43
C PRO A 79 -17.16 19.79 -0.84
N SER A 80 -16.19 19.47 0.02
CA SER A 80 -14.77 19.46 -0.34
C SER A 80 -14.35 18.20 -1.12
N VAL A 81 -15.19 17.16 -1.15
CA VAL A 81 -14.93 15.93 -1.92
C VAL A 81 -15.26 16.16 -3.39
N ASN A 82 -14.22 16.20 -4.22
CA ASN A 82 -14.34 16.55 -5.63
C ASN A 82 -14.44 15.30 -6.51
N ARG A 83 -15.47 15.25 -7.37
CA ARG A 83 -15.91 14.08 -8.15
C ARG A 83 -15.01 13.68 -9.34
N THR A 84 -13.74 14.07 -9.32
CA THR A 84 -12.82 13.84 -10.44
C THR A 84 -11.70 12.87 -10.12
N SER A 85 -11.53 12.46 -8.86
CA SER A 85 -10.59 11.38 -8.53
C SER A 85 -11.11 10.07 -9.11
N THR A 86 -10.21 9.25 -9.65
CA THR A 86 -10.55 7.93 -10.17
C THR A 86 -9.70 6.86 -9.51
N VAL A 87 -10.27 5.66 -9.36
CA VAL A 87 -9.55 4.48 -8.91
C VAL A 87 -9.66 3.38 -9.95
N ARG A 88 -8.53 2.75 -10.27
CA ARG A 88 -8.48 1.48 -11.00
C ARG A 88 -8.10 0.37 -10.03
N LEU A 89 -8.91 -0.67 -9.99
CA LEU A 89 -8.67 -1.88 -9.21
C LEU A 89 -8.46 -3.07 -10.14
N LEU A 90 -7.46 -3.90 -9.82
CA LEU A 90 -7.31 -5.21 -10.42
C LEU A 90 -7.10 -6.25 -9.32
N ARG A 91 -7.61 -7.46 -9.54
CA ARG A 91 -7.32 -8.62 -8.70
C ARG A 91 -6.81 -9.79 -9.53
N HIS A 92 -5.72 -10.38 -9.07
CA HIS A 92 -5.10 -11.61 -9.55
C HIS A 92 -4.76 -12.39 -8.29
N TYR A 93 -5.70 -13.15 -7.72
CA TYR A 93 -5.55 -13.69 -6.37
C TYR A 93 -4.18 -14.38 -6.16
N PRO A 94 -3.42 -14.06 -5.09
CA PRO A 94 -3.76 -13.21 -3.93
C PRO A 94 -3.35 -11.72 -4.07
N TRP A 95 -3.01 -11.29 -5.29
CA TRP A 95 -2.54 -9.94 -5.58
C TRP A 95 -3.69 -8.98 -5.84
N TRP A 96 -3.51 -7.79 -5.30
CA TRP A 96 -4.33 -6.62 -5.55
C TRP A 96 -3.51 -5.51 -6.16
N PHE A 97 -4.13 -4.79 -7.08
CA PHE A 97 -3.66 -3.53 -7.61
C PHE A 97 -4.69 -2.46 -7.31
N ARG A 98 -4.25 -1.32 -6.79
CA ARG A 98 -5.07 -0.12 -6.60
C ARG A 98 -4.28 1.11 -7.05
N GLN A 99 -4.74 1.74 -8.12
CA GLN A 99 -4.25 3.05 -8.54
C GLN A 99 -5.33 4.09 -8.28
N ARG A 100 -4.98 5.16 -7.55
CA ARG A 100 -5.79 6.36 -7.38
C ARG A 100 -5.10 7.51 -8.10
N ASP A 101 -5.83 8.15 -9.00
CA ASP A 101 -5.44 9.40 -9.65
C ASP A 101 -6.28 10.52 -9.03
N GLY A 102 -5.63 11.41 -8.29
CA GLY A 102 -6.24 12.55 -7.62
C GLY A 102 -6.33 13.76 -8.53
N LYS A 103 -7.33 14.62 -8.29
CA LYS A 103 -7.52 15.88 -9.04
C LYS A 103 -6.31 16.82 -8.99
N ASP A 104 -5.62 16.84 -7.85
CA ASP A 104 -4.46 17.68 -7.58
C ASP A 104 -3.19 17.20 -8.31
N GLY A 105 -3.31 16.19 -9.18
CA GLY A 105 -2.20 15.54 -9.85
C GLY A 105 -1.49 14.53 -8.95
N SER A 106 -2.02 14.26 -7.74
CA SER A 106 -1.50 13.19 -6.91
C SER A 106 -1.79 11.83 -7.53
N VAL A 107 -0.81 10.93 -7.45
CA VAL A 107 -0.95 9.54 -7.88
C VAL A 107 -0.57 8.67 -6.70
N ARG A 108 -1.37 7.62 -6.48
CA ARG A 108 -1.04 6.55 -5.54
C ARG A 108 -1.27 5.21 -6.21
N VAL A 109 -0.23 4.40 -6.35
CA VAL A 109 -0.30 3.04 -6.88
C VAL A 109 0.15 2.07 -5.79
N MET A 110 -0.68 1.10 -5.48
CA MET A 110 -0.36 0.03 -4.55
C MET A 110 -0.56 -1.31 -5.25
N VAL A 111 0.44 -2.17 -5.13
CA VAL A 111 0.39 -3.57 -5.55
C VAL A 111 0.78 -4.41 -4.36
N TRP A 112 -0.10 -5.26 -3.86
CA TRP A 112 0.15 -6.02 -2.64
C TRP A 112 -0.45 -7.42 -2.69
N ASN A 113 0.17 -8.32 -1.94
CA ASN A 113 -0.30 -9.68 -1.73
C ASN A 113 -1.11 -9.71 -0.43
N GLU A 114 -2.40 -10.06 -0.50
CA GLU A 114 -3.27 -10.06 0.68
C GLU A 114 -2.96 -11.19 1.68
N LEU A 115 -2.09 -12.15 1.31
CA LEU A 115 -1.68 -13.26 2.17
C LEU A 115 -0.28 -13.09 2.77
N GLU A 116 0.49 -12.09 2.34
CA GLU A 116 1.90 -11.93 2.71
C GLU A 116 2.24 -10.46 3.02
N ASN A 117 3.33 -10.19 3.74
CA ASN A 117 3.85 -8.83 3.87
C ASN A 117 4.70 -8.50 2.63
N GLN A 118 4.02 -8.42 1.48
CA GLN A 118 4.67 -8.36 0.18
C GLN A 118 3.94 -7.39 -0.75
N GLY A 119 4.69 -6.43 -1.30
CA GLY A 119 4.12 -5.44 -2.21
C GLY A 119 5.02 -4.25 -2.48
N ILE A 120 4.46 -3.32 -3.24
CA ILE A 120 5.03 -2.01 -3.57
C ILE A 120 3.92 -0.96 -3.42
N LEU A 121 4.24 0.15 -2.77
CA LEU A 121 3.45 1.36 -2.76
C LEU A 121 4.28 2.49 -3.35
N TYR A 122 3.75 3.11 -4.40
CA TYR A 122 4.24 4.36 -4.95
C TYR A 122 3.22 5.45 -4.67
N SER A 123 3.69 6.61 -4.23
CA SER A 123 2.89 7.82 -4.23
C SER A 123 3.69 9.03 -4.70
N SER A 124 3.00 9.95 -5.37
CA SER A 124 3.53 11.23 -5.78
C SER A 124 2.48 12.30 -5.57
N SER A 125 2.89 13.42 -5.00
CA SER A 125 2.07 14.61 -4.77
C SER A 125 2.94 15.85 -4.99
N LYS A 126 2.37 17.04 -4.76
CA LYS A 126 3.13 18.29 -4.83
C LYS A 126 4.33 18.34 -3.88
N TRP A 127 4.26 17.64 -2.74
CA TRP A 127 5.21 17.81 -1.64
C TRP A 127 6.11 16.61 -1.42
N GLU A 128 5.68 15.44 -1.88
CA GLU A 128 6.33 14.18 -1.56
C GLU A 128 6.23 13.24 -2.74
N ARG A 129 7.34 12.55 -3.01
CA ARG A 129 7.38 11.33 -3.80
C ARG A 129 7.90 10.23 -2.87
N ARG A 130 7.16 9.13 -2.77
CA ARG A 130 7.45 8.05 -1.83
C ARG A 130 7.35 6.69 -2.50
N LEU A 131 8.30 5.83 -2.17
CA LEU A 131 8.35 4.44 -2.58
C LEU A 131 8.54 3.58 -1.33
N GLU A 132 7.63 2.66 -1.12
CA GLU A 132 7.73 1.63 -0.10
C GLU A 132 7.63 0.28 -0.75
N ALA A 133 8.48 -0.65 -0.30
CA ALA A 133 8.47 -2.01 -0.78
C ALA A 133 8.83 -2.95 0.37
N ALA A 134 8.15 -4.09 0.46
CA ALA A 134 8.46 -5.13 1.41
C ALA A 134 8.24 -6.48 0.75
N ARG A 135 8.98 -7.48 1.24
CA ARG A 135 8.89 -8.86 0.79
C ARG A 135 9.31 -9.78 1.92
N SER A 136 8.35 -10.11 2.78
CA SER A 136 8.53 -11.11 3.82
C SER A 136 7.24 -11.92 4.02
N PRO A 137 7.35 -13.15 4.55
CA PRO A 137 6.18 -13.83 5.07
C PRO A 137 5.49 -12.99 6.15
N VAL A 138 4.17 -13.16 6.30
CA VAL A 138 3.45 -12.60 7.47
C VAL A 138 3.94 -13.30 8.75
N ASP A 139 4.25 -12.52 9.79
CA ASP A 139 4.56 -13.06 11.12
C ASP A 139 3.26 -13.57 11.76
N PRO A 140 3.13 -14.87 12.09
CA PRO A 140 1.93 -15.39 12.73
C PRO A 140 1.59 -14.71 14.07
N LYS A 141 2.60 -14.14 14.76
CA LYS A 141 2.42 -13.43 16.04
C LYS A 141 2.01 -11.97 15.85
N ARG A 142 2.25 -11.41 14.67
CA ARG A 142 1.98 -10.02 14.29
C ARG A 142 1.51 -10.02 12.85
N PRO A 143 0.26 -10.43 12.60
CA PRO A 143 -0.20 -10.73 11.26
C PRO A 143 -0.50 -9.46 10.44
N TRP A 144 0.26 -8.38 10.61
CA TRP A 144 0.06 -7.13 9.89
C TRP A 144 0.93 -7.10 8.64
N ALA A 145 0.31 -6.87 7.48
CA ALA A 145 1.05 -6.49 6.28
C ALA A 145 1.42 -4.99 6.39
N GLY A 146 2.55 -4.58 5.82
CA GLY A 146 2.96 -3.17 5.78
C GLY A 146 2.16 -2.34 4.78
N PHE A 147 1.47 -3.00 3.85
CA PHE A 147 0.71 -2.36 2.76
C PHE A 147 -0.78 -2.27 3.02
N ASP A 148 -1.28 -3.11 3.92
CA ASP A 148 -2.69 -3.20 4.29
C ASP A 148 -2.77 -3.50 5.77
N ILE A 149 -3.74 -2.96 6.49
CA ILE A 149 -3.95 -3.33 7.88
C ILE A 149 -4.98 -4.47 7.85
N PRO A 150 -4.57 -5.74 8.00
CA PRO A 150 -5.51 -6.84 8.02
C PRO A 150 -6.26 -6.77 9.34
N THR A 151 -7.31 -5.99 9.36
CA THR A 151 -8.38 -6.16 10.33
C THR A 151 -9.35 -7.17 9.75
N GLU A 152 -9.75 -8.13 10.58
CA GLU A 152 -10.82 -9.06 10.23
C GLU A 152 -12.05 -8.23 9.84
N MET A 153 -12.46 -8.30 8.57
CA MET A 153 -13.56 -7.48 8.07
C MET A 153 -14.85 -7.79 8.87
N GLU A 154 -15.49 -6.76 9.40
CA GLU A 154 -16.72 -6.93 10.18
C GLU A 154 -17.95 -6.74 9.29
N ASN A 155 -18.78 -7.77 9.16
CA ASN A 155 -20.03 -7.67 8.42
C ASN A 155 -21.02 -6.76 9.16
N LEU A 156 -21.48 -5.70 8.49
CA LEU A 156 -22.38 -4.71 9.08
C LEU A 156 -23.87 -5.10 9.03
N GLY A 157 -24.19 -6.31 8.53
CA GLY A 157 -25.57 -6.80 8.38
C GLY A 157 -26.40 -6.03 7.36
N LYS A 158 -25.76 -5.14 6.58
CA LYS A 158 -26.42 -4.29 5.59
C LYS A 158 -26.11 -4.81 4.18
N GLN A 159 -27.16 -4.98 3.39
CA GLN A 159 -27.08 -5.31 1.97
C GLN A 159 -27.47 -4.09 1.12
N ASP A 160 -26.94 -4.05 -0.10
CA ASP A 160 -27.23 -3.01 -1.07
C ASP A 160 -27.13 -3.57 -2.50
N GLN A 161 -27.53 -2.78 -3.49
CA GLN A 161 -27.43 -3.14 -4.89
C GLN A 161 -26.81 -2.01 -5.72
N PHE A 162 -25.71 -2.31 -6.40
CA PHE A 162 -25.02 -1.36 -7.30
C PHE A 162 -24.73 -2.04 -8.63
N LEU A 163 -24.94 -1.33 -9.75
CA LEU A 163 -24.74 -1.86 -11.10
C LEU A 163 -25.46 -3.21 -11.37
N GLY A 164 -26.58 -3.46 -10.68
CA GLY A 164 -27.36 -4.71 -10.78
C GLY A 164 -26.83 -5.87 -9.95
N GLU A 165 -25.71 -5.70 -9.23
CA GLU A 165 -25.10 -6.71 -8.36
C GLU A 165 -25.46 -6.46 -6.90
N ASN A 166 -25.71 -7.54 -6.15
CA ASN A 166 -25.90 -7.45 -4.71
C ASN A 166 -24.54 -7.39 -4.02
N CYS A 167 -24.42 -6.52 -3.02
CA CYS A 167 -23.24 -6.44 -2.18
C CYS A 167 -23.61 -6.37 -0.70
N THR A 168 -22.69 -6.81 0.14
CA THR A 168 -22.78 -6.74 1.60
C THR A 168 -21.79 -5.72 2.10
N TRP A 169 -22.21 -4.91 3.06
CA TRP A 169 -21.35 -3.90 3.68
C TRP A 169 -20.47 -4.50 4.76
N TYR A 170 -19.19 -4.15 4.70
CA TYR A 170 -18.17 -4.54 5.67
C TYR A 170 -17.45 -3.29 6.21
N ASP A 171 -17.10 -3.33 7.49
CA ASP A 171 -16.06 -2.46 8.06
C ASP A 171 -14.70 -3.14 7.85
N LEU A 172 -13.81 -2.46 7.13
CA LEU A 172 -12.46 -2.94 6.80
C LEU A 172 -11.43 -2.45 7.81
N THR A 173 -11.85 -1.77 8.87
CA THR A 173 -10.97 -1.25 9.93
C THR A 173 -11.69 -1.23 11.28
N PRO A 174 -12.33 -2.34 11.71
CA PRO A 174 -13.00 -2.36 13.01
C PRO A 174 -12.02 -1.99 14.12
N ASN A 175 -12.50 -1.19 15.07
CA ASN A 175 -11.75 -0.66 16.23
C ASN A 175 -10.74 0.47 15.92
N MET A 176 -10.72 1.03 14.71
CA MET A 176 -9.99 2.27 14.46
C MET A 176 -10.84 3.50 14.78
N ALA A 177 -10.33 4.38 15.64
CA ALA A 177 -11.07 5.56 16.11
C ALA A 177 -10.93 6.77 15.19
N ASP A 178 -9.73 7.00 14.63
CA ASP A 178 -9.39 8.26 13.95
C ASP A 178 -9.48 8.20 12.42
N ALA A 179 -9.61 7.00 11.87
CA ALA A 179 -9.83 6.78 10.44
C ALA A 179 -10.46 5.41 10.22
N GLY A 180 -11.11 5.23 9.09
CA GLY A 180 -11.52 3.91 8.69
C GLY A 180 -12.10 3.82 7.29
N GLN A 181 -12.45 2.59 6.94
CA GLN A 181 -12.89 2.19 5.62
C GLN A 181 -14.09 1.24 5.70
N LYS A 182 -15.10 1.52 4.87
CA LYS A 182 -16.27 0.65 4.69
C LYS A 182 -16.41 0.34 3.23
N GLN A 183 -16.71 -0.91 2.92
CA GLN A 183 -16.92 -1.32 1.54
C GLN A 183 -18.20 -2.12 1.39
N CYS A 184 -18.88 -1.91 0.27
CA CYS A 184 -19.92 -2.82 -0.18
C CYS A 184 -19.31 -3.80 -1.17
N ILE A 185 -19.21 -5.08 -0.79
CA ILE A 185 -18.48 -6.11 -1.54
C ILE A 185 -19.45 -7.17 -2.04
N THR A 186 -19.34 -7.57 -3.31
CA THR A 186 -20.09 -8.70 -3.88
C THR A 186 -19.66 -10.03 -3.24
N SER A 187 -20.47 -11.09 -3.41
CA SER A 187 -20.14 -12.42 -2.86
C SER A 187 -18.83 -13.02 -3.41
N ASP A 188 -18.39 -12.57 -4.59
CA ASP A 188 -17.15 -12.96 -5.26
C ASP A 188 -15.98 -11.99 -5.02
N GLY A 189 -16.16 -10.98 -4.16
CA GLY A 189 -15.06 -10.14 -3.66
C GLY A 189 -14.79 -8.84 -4.42
N ILE A 190 -15.73 -8.35 -5.23
CA ILE A 190 -15.61 -7.09 -5.98
C ILE A 190 -16.16 -5.95 -5.12
N PRO A 191 -15.37 -4.92 -4.78
CA PRO A 191 -15.86 -3.75 -4.07
C PRO A 191 -16.66 -2.85 -5.03
N LEU A 192 -17.95 -2.66 -4.75
CA LEU A 192 -18.83 -1.78 -5.53
C LEU A 192 -18.86 -0.35 -4.99
N LYS A 193 -18.58 -0.18 -3.69
CA LYS A 193 -18.48 1.12 -3.03
C LYS A 193 -17.38 1.10 -1.97
N ASP A 194 -16.68 2.21 -1.82
CA ASP A 194 -15.53 2.37 -0.92
C ASP A 194 -15.63 3.72 -0.22
N ASP A 195 -15.95 3.71 1.08
CA ASP A 195 -16.18 4.89 1.90
C ASP A 195 -15.05 5.05 2.92
N TYR A 196 -14.28 6.14 2.79
CA TYR A 196 -13.23 6.51 3.74
C TYR A 196 -13.68 7.64 4.67
N TRP A 197 -13.40 7.50 5.96
CA TRP A 197 -13.56 8.57 6.94
C TRP A 197 -12.28 8.81 7.73
N SER A 198 -12.12 10.04 8.22
CA SER A 198 -11.11 10.41 9.21
C SER A 198 -11.73 11.35 10.22
N GLY A 199 -11.53 11.08 11.50
CA GLY A 199 -12.19 11.79 12.59
C GLY A 199 -13.71 11.80 12.41
N TRP A 200 -14.30 12.99 12.34
CA TRP A 200 -15.76 13.20 12.31
C TRP A 200 -16.36 13.40 10.90
N SER A 201 -15.56 13.30 9.82
CA SER A 201 -16.04 13.57 8.46
C SER A 201 -15.60 12.52 7.45
N ALA A 202 -16.50 12.23 6.50
CA ALA A 202 -16.15 11.48 5.29
C ALA A 202 -15.09 12.24 4.49
N VAL A 203 -13.97 11.57 4.20
CA VAL A 203 -12.81 12.13 3.49
C VAL A 203 -13.00 11.97 1.99
N GLU A 204 -13.37 10.76 1.56
CA GLU A 204 -13.59 10.45 0.16
C GLU A 204 -14.42 9.17 0.06
N SER A 205 -15.40 9.17 -0.83
CA SER A 205 -16.19 7.98 -1.17
C SER A 205 -16.02 7.69 -2.65
N PHE A 206 -15.98 6.42 -3.01
CA PHE A 206 -15.88 5.98 -4.40
C PHE A 206 -16.99 4.99 -4.73
N GLU A 207 -17.56 5.13 -5.91
CA GLU A 207 -18.51 4.17 -6.46
C GLU A 207 -17.96 3.55 -7.74
N THR A 208 -18.10 2.24 -7.86
CA THR A 208 -17.77 1.51 -9.08
C THR A 208 -18.72 1.91 -10.18
N VAL A 209 -18.15 2.32 -11.32
CA VAL A 209 -18.90 2.71 -12.53
C VAL A 209 -18.79 1.65 -13.62
N GLU A 210 -17.76 0.80 -13.55
CA GLU A 210 -17.53 -0.29 -14.49
C GLU A 210 -16.74 -1.39 -13.78
N PHE A 211 -17.10 -2.65 -14.00
CA PHE A 211 -16.25 -3.79 -13.63
C PHE A 211 -16.41 -4.94 -14.63
N LYS A 212 -15.40 -5.80 -14.69
CA LYS A 212 -15.36 -7.01 -15.51
C LYS A 212 -14.75 -8.15 -14.70
N ARG A 213 -15.49 -9.25 -14.58
CA ARG A 213 -14.98 -10.53 -14.07
C ARG A 213 -14.14 -11.17 -15.17
N ARG A 214 -12.83 -11.16 -15.00
CA ARG A 214 -11.88 -11.69 -15.98
C ARG A 214 -10.60 -12.10 -15.28
N THR A 215 -9.89 -13.06 -15.86
CA THR A 215 -8.49 -13.28 -15.49
C THR A 215 -7.70 -12.00 -15.75
N VAL A 216 -6.90 -11.61 -14.76
CA VAL A 216 -5.93 -10.51 -14.86
C VAL A 216 -4.55 -11.15 -14.90
N ASP A 217 -3.71 -10.75 -15.85
CA ASP A 217 -2.31 -11.17 -15.84
C ASP A 217 -1.53 -10.34 -14.82
N ILE A 218 -0.61 -10.97 -14.08
CA ILE A 218 0.20 -10.28 -13.07
C ILE A 218 1.05 -9.14 -13.66
N GLY A 219 1.41 -9.24 -14.94
CA GLY A 219 2.09 -8.19 -15.69
C GLY A 219 1.25 -6.92 -15.88
N GLU A 220 -0.09 -7.03 -15.87
CA GLU A 220 -0.99 -5.86 -15.92
C GLU A 220 -0.99 -5.05 -14.61
N MET A 221 -0.51 -5.65 -13.52
CA MET A 221 -0.42 -5.02 -12.20
C MET A 221 0.90 -4.29 -11.97
N LEU A 222 1.85 -4.37 -12.91
CA LEU A 222 3.13 -3.69 -12.74
C LEU A 222 2.92 -2.17 -12.70
N PRO A 223 3.49 -1.47 -11.71
CA PRO A 223 3.50 -0.01 -11.73
C PRO A 223 4.17 0.49 -13.02
N PRO A 224 3.74 1.65 -13.55
CA PRO A 224 4.44 2.32 -14.64
C PRO A 224 5.95 2.44 -14.38
N ARG A 225 6.75 2.19 -15.42
CA ARG A 225 8.22 2.07 -15.29
C ARG A 225 8.85 3.35 -14.75
N GLU A 226 8.31 4.50 -15.16
CA GLU A 226 8.72 5.83 -14.73
C GLU A 226 8.57 6.07 -13.22
N TYR A 227 7.72 5.31 -12.53
CA TYR A 227 7.55 5.43 -11.08
C TYR A 227 8.74 4.88 -10.32
N LEU A 228 9.37 3.84 -10.89
CA LEU A 228 10.53 3.17 -10.33
C LEU A 228 11.83 3.53 -11.05
N ASP A 229 11.82 4.39 -12.07
CA ASP A 229 13.05 4.83 -12.74
C ASP A 229 13.99 5.53 -11.75
N PRO A 230 15.19 4.99 -11.46
CA PRO A 230 16.10 5.59 -10.50
C PRO A 230 16.49 7.03 -10.82
N THR A 231 16.55 7.39 -12.10
CA THR A 231 16.90 8.76 -12.52
C THR A 231 15.80 9.75 -12.11
N ALA A 232 14.55 9.30 -12.05
CA ALA A 232 13.43 10.09 -11.56
C ALA A 232 13.46 10.31 -10.03
N TRP A 233 14.36 9.60 -9.34
CA TRP A 233 14.67 9.73 -7.91
C TRP A 233 16.04 10.39 -7.66
N GLY A 234 16.74 10.82 -8.72
CA GLY A 234 18.07 11.45 -8.61
C GLY A 234 19.23 10.47 -8.46
N PHE A 235 19.02 9.18 -8.72
CA PHE A 235 20.09 8.18 -8.70
C PHE A 235 20.62 7.91 -10.12
N GLU A 236 21.87 8.30 -10.37
CA GLU A 236 22.58 7.99 -11.61
C GLU A 236 23.47 6.77 -11.40
N PHE A 237 23.02 5.62 -11.87
CA PHE A 237 23.87 4.43 -11.86
C PHE A 237 24.78 4.43 -13.09
N ARG A 238 26.06 4.77 -12.90
CA ARG A 238 27.10 4.63 -13.92
C ARG A 238 27.55 3.17 -14.10
#